data_AF-A0A1F4SKR4-F1
#
_entry.id   AF-A0A1F4SKR4-F1
#
_cell.length_a   1.000
_cell.length_b   1.000
_cell.length_c   1.000
_cell.angle_alpha   90.00
_cell.angle_beta   90.00
_cell.angle_gamma   90.00
#
_symmetry.space_group_name_H-M   'P 1'
#
loop_
_entity.id
_entity.type
_entity.pdbx_description
1 polymer ?
#
loop_
_entity_poly.entity_id
_entity_poly.type
_entity_poly.pdbx_seq_one_letter_code
_entity_poly.pdbx_strand_id
1 'polypeptide(L)'
;MKIIRKLNKYMHMQENKTNFFSKLSLISIALTVILTSITHAYELGSRALIAGGILIIIMGVLNIFYQCNTNKMLFVLYALLNAWVIVGFGVINGFWNHVFKIFLTYLHNGHLPPLLAGLFSDSKIGSIFFESVGILTFVASMFAAYYIFQMVPKKQNDNTEII
;
A
#
# COMPACT_ATOMS: atom_id res chain seq x y z
N MET A 1 -19.30 37.53 10.75
CA MET A 1 -18.11 37.11 11.53
C MET A 1 -18.11 35.64 11.99
N LYS A 2 -19.24 35.05 12.45
CA LYS A 2 -19.31 33.62 12.85
C LYS A 2 -19.01 32.63 11.71
N ILE A 3 -19.44 32.92 10.48
CA ILE A 3 -19.26 32.04 9.31
C ILE A 3 -17.78 31.88 8.94
N ILE A 4 -17.01 32.97 8.91
CA ILE A 4 -15.57 32.96 8.58
C ILE A 4 -14.77 32.13 9.59
N ARG A 5 -15.07 32.26 10.91
CA ARG A 5 -14.43 31.43 11.94
C ARG A 5 -14.75 29.95 11.78
N LYS A 6 -15.99 29.62 11.39
CA LYS A 6 -16.43 28.23 11.18
C LYS A 6 -15.73 27.63 9.96
N LEU A 7 -15.62 28.37 8.85
CA LEU A 7 -14.87 27.98 7.66
C LEU A 7 -13.39 27.74 7.96
N ASN A 8 -12.74 28.67 8.66
CA ASN A 8 -11.31 28.54 8.98
C ASN A 8 -11.03 27.30 9.86
N LYS A 9 -11.95 27.00 10.80
CA LYS A 9 -11.88 25.80 11.64
C LYS A 9 -12.05 24.51 10.83
N TYR A 10 -12.93 24.49 9.83
CA TYR A 10 -13.11 23.33 8.95
C TYR A 10 -11.90 23.08 8.06
N MET A 11 -11.37 24.13 7.42
CA MET A 11 -10.18 23.99 6.57
C MET A 11 -8.98 23.47 7.36
N HIS A 12 -8.74 24.03 8.56
CA HIS A 12 -7.63 23.61 9.40
C HIS A 12 -7.77 22.16 9.91
N MET A 13 -9.00 21.70 10.17
CA MET A 13 -9.26 20.28 10.50
C MET A 13 -9.01 19.35 9.31
N GLN A 14 -9.40 19.77 8.11
CA GLN A 14 -9.24 18.97 6.89
C GLN A 14 -7.75 18.83 6.51
N GLU A 15 -6.98 19.91 6.65
CA GLU A 15 -5.53 19.90 6.44
C GLU A 15 -4.81 18.96 7.42
N ASN A 16 -5.11 19.08 8.72
CA ASN A 16 -4.53 18.20 9.74
C ASN A 16 -4.84 16.73 9.49
N LYS A 17 -6.08 16.41 9.07
CA LYS A 17 -6.50 15.05 8.75
C LYS A 17 -5.76 14.50 7.53
N THR A 18 -5.58 15.32 6.49
CA THR A 18 -4.87 14.93 5.26
C THR A 18 -3.38 14.68 5.55
N ASN A 19 -2.74 15.54 6.33
CA ASN A 19 -1.35 15.38 6.74
C ASN A 19 -1.13 14.12 7.60
N PHE A 20 -2.08 13.80 8.48
CA PHE A 20 -2.03 12.58 9.29
C PHE A 20 -2.11 11.32 8.43
N PHE A 21 -3.09 11.23 7.53
CA PHE A 21 -3.22 10.07 6.63
C PHE A 21 -2.08 9.95 5.63
N SER A 22 -1.54 11.08 5.15
CA SER A 22 -0.34 11.10 4.31
C SER A 22 0.86 10.45 5.00
N LYS A 23 1.11 10.77 6.28
CA LYS A 23 2.18 10.14 7.06
C LYS A 23 1.95 8.65 7.25
N LEU A 24 0.73 8.26 7.62
CA LEU A 24 0.38 6.84 7.81
C LEU A 24 0.46 6.04 6.50
N SER A 25 0.01 6.62 5.39
CA SER A 25 0.15 6.03 4.05
C SER A 25 1.62 5.79 3.72
N LEU A 26 2.49 6.77 3.95
CA LEU A 26 3.93 6.65 3.70
C LEU A 26 4.58 5.57 4.58
N ILE A 27 4.22 5.49 5.86
CA ILE A 27 4.75 4.46 6.77
C ILE A 27 4.28 3.07 6.34
N SER A 28 2.99 2.89 6.05
CA SER A 28 2.44 1.59 5.64
C SER A 28 3.00 1.12 4.30
N ILE A 29 3.16 2.02 3.33
CA ILE A 29 3.73 1.65 2.04
C ILE A 29 5.24 1.36 2.17
N ALA A 30 5.98 2.12 2.98
CA ALA A 30 7.38 1.83 3.25
C ALA A 30 7.56 0.47 3.92
N LEU A 31 6.71 0.14 4.90
CA LEU A 31 6.70 -1.18 5.54
C LEU A 31 6.43 -2.30 4.51
N THR A 32 5.47 -2.09 3.61
CA THR A 32 5.17 -3.02 2.52
C THR A 32 6.40 -3.26 1.63
N VAL A 33 7.09 -2.19 1.24
CA VAL A 33 8.30 -2.26 0.41
C VAL A 33 9.44 -2.95 1.15
N ILE A 34 9.64 -2.68 2.44
CA ILE A 34 10.68 -3.35 3.25
C ILE A 34 10.44 -4.86 3.29
N LEU A 35 9.23 -5.30 3.64
CA LEU A 35 8.89 -6.72 3.73
C LEU A 35 9.01 -7.42 2.36
N THR A 36 8.60 -6.74 1.31
CA THR A 36 8.75 -7.22 -0.08
C THR A 36 10.23 -7.34 -0.46
N SER A 37 11.06 -6.38 -0.06
CA SER A 37 12.49 -6.41 -0.35
C SER A 37 13.18 -7.57 0.36
N ILE A 38 12.74 -7.91 1.58
CA ILE A 38 13.21 -9.09 2.31
C ILE A 38 12.86 -10.38 1.56
N THR A 39 11.61 -10.55 1.12
CA THR A 39 11.21 -11.75 0.34
C THR A 39 11.97 -11.83 -0.99
N HIS A 40 12.09 -10.73 -1.72
CA HIS A 40 12.83 -10.72 -2.99
C HIS A 40 14.34 -10.85 -2.81
N ALA A 41 14.89 -10.54 -1.63
CA ALA A 41 16.31 -10.75 -1.36
C ALA A 41 16.71 -12.23 -1.36
N TYR A 42 15.76 -13.16 -1.18
CA TYR A 42 16.02 -14.60 -1.33
C TYR A 42 16.35 -14.99 -2.77
N GLU A 43 15.81 -14.26 -3.76
CA GLU A 43 16.03 -14.55 -5.19
C GLU A 43 17.05 -13.58 -5.82
N LEU A 44 16.97 -12.29 -5.47
CA LEU A 44 17.73 -11.21 -6.09
C LEU A 44 18.90 -10.71 -5.22
N GLY A 45 19.04 -11.21 -3.99
CA GLY A 45 20.07 -10.79 -3.05
C GLY A 45 19.95 -9.31 -2.66
N SER A 46 21.11 -8.66 -2.48
CA SER A 46 21.19 -7.26 -2.06
C SER A 46 20.54 -6.26 -3.03
N ARG A 47 20.35 -6.65 -4.30
CA ARG A 47 19.72 -5.79 -5.31
C ARG A 47 18.26 -5.46 -4.96
N ALA A 48 17.54 -6.39 -4.34
CA ALA A 48 16.17 -6.17 -3.89
C ALA A 48 16.11 -5.06 -2.82
N LEU A 49 17.04 -5.08 -1.87
CA LEU A 49 17.11 -4.07 -0.81
C LEU A 49 17.43 -2.67 -1.36
N ILE A 50 18.34 -2.59 -2.34
CA ILE A 50 18.68 -1.33 -3.00
C ILE A 50 17.46 -0.78 -3.76
N ALA A 51 16.78 -1.62 -4.55
CA ALA A 51 15.59 -1.22 -5.28
C ALA A 51 14.46 -0.76 -4.33
N GLY A 52 14.24 -1.48 -3.23
CA GLY A 52 13.29 -1.10 -2.19
C GLY A 52 13.63 0.24 -1.54
N GLY A 53 14.91 0.46 -1.20
CA GLY A 53 15.37 1.73 -0.65
C GLY A 53 15.12 2.91 -1.59
N ILE A 54 15.44 2.75 -2.88
CA ILE A 54 15.17 3.77 -3.91
C ILE A 54 13.67 4.06 -4.00
N LEU A 55 12.84 3.03 -4.02
CA LEU A 55 11.38 3.18 -4.11
C LEU A 55 10.78 3.93 -2.91
N ILE A 56 11.27 3.64 -1.70
CA ILE A 56 10.86 4.36 -0.48
C ILE A 56 11.25 5.84 -0.56
N ILE A 57 12.46 6.14 -1.04
CA ILE A 57 12.91 7.53 -1.23
C ILE A 57 12.01 8.26 -2.23
N ILE A 58 11.72 7.64 -3.38
CA ILE A 58 10.82 8.23 -4.40
C ILE A 58 9.45 8.53 -3.79
N MET A 59 8.85 7.58 -3.07
CA MET A 59 7.56 7.78 -2.42
C MET A 59 7.60 8.87 -1.35
N GLY A 60 8.67 8.93 -0.56
CA GLY A 60 8.87 9.97 0.46
C GLY A 60 8.99 11.36 -0.14
N VAL A 61 9.83 11.51 -1.17
CA VAL A 61 10.01 12.77 -1.91
C VAL A 61 8.69 13.24 -2.51
N LEU A 62 7.94 12.34 -3.14
CA LEU A 62 6.67 12.67 -3.76
C LEU A 62 5.61 13.09 -2.74
N ASN A 63 5.59 12.43 -1.58
CA ASN A 63 4.71 12.77 -0.47
C ASN A 63 5.04 14.15 0.13
N ILE A 64 6.33 14.47 0.30
CA ILE A 64 6.77 15.80 0.77
C ILE A 64 6.35 16.88 -0.23
N PHE A 65 6.62 16.69 -1.52
CA PHE A 65 6.23 17.67 -2.53
C PHE A 65 4.71 17.86 -2.63
N TYR A 66 3.93 16.79 -2.45
CA TYR A 66 2.48 16.88 -2.36
C TYR A 66 2.04 17.76 -1.18
N GLN A 67 2.64 17.58 0.01
CA GLN A 67 2.34 18.40 1.20
C GLN A 67 2.74 19.87 1.01
N CYS A 68 3.82 20.16 0.29
CA CYS A 68 4.28 21.54 0.09
C CYS A 68 3.48 22.31 -0.99
N ASN A 69 3.10 21.65 -2.08
CA ASN A 69 2.56 22.34 -3.27
C ASN A 69 1.05 22.09 -3.50
N THR A 70 0.43 21.20 -2.72
CA THR A 70 -1.01 20.83 -2.82
C THR A 70 -1.45 20.52 -4.26
N ASN A 71 -0.54 19.99 -5.08
CA ASN A 71 -0.76 19.76 -6.50
C ASN A 71 -1.43 18.40 -6.72
N LYS A 72 -2.60 18.41 -7.36
CA LYS A 72 -3.36 17.20 -7.72
C LYS A 72 -2.55 16.21 -8.55
N MET A 73 -1.66 16.67 -9.42
CA MET A 73 -0.82 15.80 -10.24
C MET A 73 0.17 14.98 -9.39
N LEU A 74 0.77 15.60 -8.35
CA LEU A 74 1.69 14.91 -7.44
C LEU A 74 0.94 13.87 -6.61
N PHE A 75 -0.29 14.18 -6.18
CA PHE A 75 -1.16 13.21 -5.51
C PHE A 75 -1.46 12.02 -6.42
N VAL A 76 -1.84 12.26 -7.67
CA VAL A 76 -2.14 11.18 -8.64
C VAL A 76 -0.92 10.30 -8.86
N LEU A 77 0.27 10.88 -9.03
CA LEU A 77 1.49 10.11 -9.20
C LEU A 77 1.80 9.27 -7.95
N TYR A 78 1.63 9.84 -6.75
CA TYR A 78 1.82 9.12 -5.48
C TYR A 78 0.81 7.99 -5.34
N ALA A 79 -0.45 8.22 -5.69
CA ALA A 79 -1.51 7.24 -5.67
C ALA A 79 -1.28 6.10 -6.66
N LEU A 80 -0.85 6.40 -7.88
CA LEU A 80 -0.51 5.38 -8.87
C LEU A 80 0.67 4.52 -8.41
N LEU A 81 1.71 5.13 -7.84
CA LEU A 81 2.86 4.39 -7.36
C LEU A 81 2.52 3.50 -6.14
N ASN A 82 1.67 3.99 -5.24
CA ASN A 82 1.11 3.17 -4.16
C ASN A 82 0.27 2.02 -4.70
N ALA A 83 -0.63 2.29 -5.65
CA ALA A 83 -1.47 1.28 -6.27
C ALA A 83 -0.61 0.18 -6.93
N TRP A 84 0.45 0.57 -7.64
CA TRP A 84 1.41 -0.37 -8.22
C TRP A 84 2.03 -1.28 -7.16
N VAL A 85 2.52 -0.71 -6.05
CA VAL A 85 3.10 -1.49 -4.94
C VAL A 85 2.08 -2.39 -4.26
N ILE A 86 0.86 -1.88 -4.01
CA ILE A 86 -0.21 -2.64 -3.37
C ILE A 86 -0.64 -3.81 -4.25
N VAL A 87 -0.86 -3.58 -5.55
CA VAL A 87 -1.30 -4.63 -6.47
C VAL A 87 -0.16 -5.63 -6.73
N GLY A 88 1.01 -5.15 -7.10
CA GLY A 88 2.16 -6.00 -7.44
C GLY A 88 2.67 -6.79 -6.24
N PHE A 89 2.96 -6.10 -5.13
CA PHE A 89 3.60 -6.74 -3.99
C PHE A 89 2.64 -7.16 -2.89
N GLY A 90 1.58 -6.39 -2.64
CA GLY A 90 0.56 -6.75 -1.67
C GLY A 90 -0.32 -7.89 -2.13
N VAL A 91 -0.95 -7.73 -3.30
CA VAL A 91 -1.97 -8.67 -3.81
C VAL A 91 -1.33 -9.83 -4.56
N ILE A 92 -0.53 -9.56 -5.60
CA ILE A 92 0.06 -10.64 -6.41
C ILE A 92 1.12 -11.38 -5.60
N ASN A 93 2.10 -10.68 -5.02
CA ASN A 93 3.10 -11.39 -4.23
C ASN A 93 2.54 -11.85 -2.87
N GLY A 94 2.14 -10.92 -1.99
CA GLY A 94 1.71 -11.23 -0.63
C GLY A 94 0.50 -12.16 -0.55
N PHE A 95 -0.63 -11.76 -1.15
CA PHE A 95 -1.84 -12.56 -1.05
C PHE A 95 -1.80 -13.81 -1.94
N TRP A 96 -1.55 -13.67 -3.23
CA TRP A 96 -1.66 -14.80 -4.15
C TRP A 96 -0.56 -15.84 -3.92
N ASN A 97 0.71 -15.43 -3.89
CA ASN A 97 1.83 -16.37 -3.77
C ASN A 97 2.08 -16.89 -2.35
N HIS A 98 1.60 -16.21 -1.29
CA HIS A 98 1.80 -16.69 0.09
C HIS A 98 0.49 -17.12 0.74
N VAL A 99 -0.52 -16.25 0.83
CA VAL A 99 -1.78 -16.59 1.52
C VAL A 99 -2.56 -17.66 0.76
N PHE A 100 -2.89 -17.39 -0.50
CA PHE A 100 -3.78 -18.25 -1.29
C PHE A 100 -3.11 -19.56 -1.67
N LYS A 101 -1.81 -19.53 -2.00
CA LYS A 101 -1.00 -20.74 -2.24
C LYS A 101 -1.00 -21.68 -1.04
N ILE A 102 -0.74 -21.17 0.17
CA ILE A 102 -0.74 -21.98 1.40
C ILE A 102 -2.13 -22.56 1.65
N PHE A 103 -3.16 -21.72 1.51
CA PHE A 103 -4.55 -22.16 1.66
C PHE A 103 -4.89 -23.33 0.72
N LEU A 104 -4.55 -23.21 -0.57
CA LEU A 104 -4.80 -24.28 -1.54
C LEU A 104 -3.97 -25.53 -1.29
N THR A 105 -2.72 -25.38 -0.87
CA THR A 105 -1.87 -26.51 -0.52
C THR A 105 -2.45 -27.28 0.67
N TYR A 106 -2.96 -26.55 1.67
CA TYR A 106 -3.64 -27.15 2.82
C TYR A 106 -4.94 -27.87 2.41
N LEU A 107 -5.74 -27.25 1.53
CA LEU A 107 -6.99 -27.83 1.02
C LEU A 107 -6.76 -29.16 0.26
N HIS A 108 -5.60 -29.33 -0.37
CA HIS A 108 -5.24 -30.50 -1.16
C HIS A 108 -4.26 -31.44 -0.42
N ASN A 109 -4.48 -31.64 0.89
CA ASN A 109 -3.72 -32.56 1.74
C ASN A 109 -2.21 -32.29 1.80
N GLY A 110 -1.80 -31.03 1.76
CA GLY A 110 -0.40 -30.61 1.87
C GLY A 110 0.36 -30.57 0.54
N HIS A 111 -0.31 -30.76 -0.59
CA HIS A 111 0.30 -30.72 -1.92
C HIS A 111 -0.44 -29.76 -2.84
N LEU A 112 0.29 -28.96 -3.61
CA LEU A 112 -0.31 -28.10 -4.62
C LEU A 112 -0.56 -28.92 -5.90
N PRO A 113 -1.80 -28.98 -6.41
CA PRO A 113 -2.09 -29.74 -7.63
C PRO A 113 -1.23 -29.27 -8.81
N PRO A 114 -0.68 -30.18 -9.65
CA PRO A 114 0.18 -29.82 -10.77
C PRO A 114 -0.46 -28.82 -11.75
N LEU A 115 -1.78 -28.92 -11.94
CA LEU A 115 -2.55 -28.01 -12.80
C LEU A 115 -2.62 -26.58 -12.25
N LEU A 116 -2.50 -26.40 -10.94
CA LEU A 116 -2.49 -25.08 -10.28
C LEU A 116 -1.08 -24.56 -10.03
N ALA A 117 -0.05 -25.43 -10.09
CA ALA A 117 1.32 -25.05 -9.79
C ALA A 117 1.84 -23.92 -10.69
N GLY A 118 1.42 -23.87 -11.96
CA GLY A 118 1.78 -22.80 -12.89
C GLY A 118 1.13 -21.44 -12.61
N LEU A 119 0.18 -21.35 -11.66
CA LEU A 119 -0.46 -20.08 -11.27
C LEU A 119 0.34 -19.29 -10.23
N PHE A 120 1.41 -19.87 -9.68
CA PHE A 120 2.22 -19.26 -8.63
C PHE A 120 3.66 -19.10 -9.10
N SER A 121 4.37 -18.12 -8.54
CA SER A 121 5.79 -17.90 -8.88
C SER A 121 6.68 -19.08 -8.50
N ASP A 122 6.34 -19.76 -7.39
CA ASP A 122 6.94 -21.04 -7.01
C ASP A 122 5.83 -22.00 -6.54
N SER A 123 5.94 -23.25 -6.97
CA SER A 123 5.09 -24.38 -6.59
C SER A 123 5.29 -24.86 -5.15
N LYS A 124 6.43 -24.52 -4.53
CA LYS A 124 6.78 -24.98 -3.17
C LYS A 124 6.40 -23.95 -2.12
N ILE A 125 6.03 -24.44 -0.94
CA ILE A 125 5.95 -23.62 0.27
C ILE A 125 7.38 -23.38 0.76
N GLY A 126 7.73 -22.12 0.97
CA GLY A 126 9.03 -21.72 1.51
C GLY A 126 9.16 -21.99 3.01
N SER A 127 10.20 -21.42 3.61
CA SER A 127 10.35 -21.48 5.07
C SER A 127 9.21 -20.70 5.76
N ILE A 128 8.89 -21.08 7.01
CA ILE A 128 7.87 -20.39 7.82
C ILE A 128 8.13 -18.89 7.89
N PHE A 129 9.40 -18.49 8.04
CA PHE A 129 9.79 -17.08 8.07
C PHE A 129 9.50 -16.37 6.73
N PHE A 130 9.90 -16.98 5.62
CA PHE A 130 9.66 -16.43 4.27
C PHE A 130 8.17 -16.23 3.99
N GLU A 131 7.36 -17.27 4.28
CA GLU A 131 5.92 -17.22 4.09
C GLU A 131 5.25 -16.18 5.03
N SER A 132 5.72 -16.08 6.27
CA SER A 132 5.21 -15.08 7.23
C SER A 132 5.47 -13.64 6.77
N VAL A 133 6.65 -13.37 6.22
CA VAL A 133 6.97 -12.04 5.65
C VAL A 133 6.08 -11.75 4.43
N GLY A 134 5.80 -12.74 3.60
CA GLY A 134 4.86 -12.63 2.49
C GLY A 134 3.44 -12.25 2.95
N ILE A 135 2.92 -12.94 3.97
CA ILE A 135 1.60 -12.64 4.56
C ILE A 135 1.59 -11.24 5.18
N LEU A 136 2.65 -10.87 5.93
CA LEU A 136 2.78 -9.54 6.52
C LEU A 136 2.83 -8.45 5.44
N THR A 137 3.44 -8.72 4.28
CA THR A 137 3.46 -7.80 3.13
C THR A 137 2.04 -7.50 2.67
N PHE A 138 1.19 -8.53 2.53
CA PHE A 138 -0.22 -8.34 2.19
C PHE A 138 -0.94 -7.48 3.23
N VAL A 139 -0.81 -7.80 4.52
CA VAL A 139 -1.46 -7.04 5.60
C VAL A 139 -1.00 -5.58 5.62
N ALA A 140 0.31 -5.32 5.52
CA ALA A 140 0.86 -3.97 5.45
C ALA A 140 0.31 -3.20 4.24
N SER A 141 0.16 -3.86 3.09
CA SER A 141 -0.40 -3.25 1.89
C SER A 141 -1.87 -2.86 2.04
N MET A 142 -2.65 -3.60 2.83
CA MET A 142 -4.04 -3.25 3.14
C MET A 142 -4.14 -1.95 3.95
N PHE A 143 -3.24 -1.75 4.91
CA PHE A 143 -3.15 -0.47 5.62
C PHE A 143 -2.76 0.68 4.68
N ALA A 144 -1.80 0.45 3.77
CA ALA A 144 -1.42 1.45 2.79
C ALA A 144 -2.60 1.82 1.87
N ALA A 145 -3.34 0.82 1.38
CA ALA A 145 -4.54 1.00 0.57
C ALA A 145 -5.62 1.80 1.33
N TYR A 146 -5.85 1.47 2.59
CA TYR A 146 -6.81 2.19 3.43
C TYR A 146 -6.44 3.66 3.60
N TYR A 147 -5.19 3.95 3.96
CA TYR A 147 -4.79 5.34 4.22
C TYR A 147 -4.76 6.20 2.96
N ILE A 148 -4.33 5.64 1.82
CA ILE A 148 -4.36 6.40 0.57
C ILE A 148 -5.78 6.67 0.07
N PHE A 149 -6.71 5.73 0.30
CA PHE A 149 -8.12 5.95 0.00
C PHE A 149 -8.71 7.10 0.85
N GLN A 150 -8.30 7.21 2.12
CA GLN A 150 -8.75 8.32 2.99
C GLN A 150 -8.20 9.69 2.57
N MET A 151 -7.16 9.73 1.75
CA MET A 151 -6.61 10.97 1.18
C MET A 151 -7.34 11.43 -0.08
N VAL A 152 -8.20 10.59 -0.69
CA VAL A 152 -8.95 10.97 -1.90
C VAL A 152 -9.91 12.12 -1.56
N PRO A 153 -9.86 13.25 -2.28
CA PRO A 153 -10.78 14.36 -2.05
C PRO A 153 -12.23 13.91 -2.22
N LYS A 154 -13.04 14.03 -1.17
CA LYS A 154 -14.47 13.75 -1.24
C LYS A 154 -15.17 14.95 -1.87
N LYS A 155 -15.94 14.73 -2.95
CA LYS A 155 -16.82 15.75 -3.52
C LYS A 155 -17.87 16.09 -2.46
N GLN A 156 -17.90 17.34 -2.02
CA GLN A 156 -18.93 17.81 -1.11
C GLN A 156 -20.23 17.90 -1.92
N ASN A 157 -21.20 17.04 -1.63
CA ASN A 157 -22.53 17.15 -2.25
C ASN A 157 -23.18 18.42 -1.72
N ASP A 158 -23.18 19.48 -2.54
CA ASP A 158 -24.02 20.65 -2.37
C ASP A 158 -25.49 20.29 -2.67
N ASN A 159 -26.06 19.39 -1.87
CA ASN A 159 -27.50 19.27 -1.72
C ASN A 159 -27.86 19.90 -0.38
N THR A 160 -27.59 21.19 -0.26
CA THR A 160 -28.31 22.02 0.71
C THR A 160 -29.57 22.46 -0.03
N GLU A 161 -30.61 21.63 0.02
CA GLU A 161 -31.95 22.11 -0.29
C GLU A 161 -32.22 23.26 0.69
N ILE A 162 -32.19 24.47 0.13
CA ILE A 162 -32.76 25.65 0.77
C ILE A 162 -34.27 25.46 0.63
N ILE A 163 -34.92 25.02 1.72
CA ILE A 163 -36.34 25.27 1.96
C ILE A 163 -36.43 25.98 3.31
#